data_AF-A0A968HFC0-F1
#
_entry.id   AF-A0A968HFC0-F1
#
_cell.length_a   1.000
_cell.length_b   1.000
_cell.length_c   1.000
_cell.angle_alpha   90.00
_cell.angle_beta   90.00
_cell.angle_gamma   90.00
#
_symmetry.space_group_name_H-M   'P 1'
#
loop_
_entity.id
_entity.type
_entity.pdbx_description
1 polymer ?
#
loop_
_entity_poly.entity_id
_entity_poly.type
_entity_poly.pdbx_seq_one_letter_code
_entity_poly.pdbx_strand_id
1 'polypeptide(L)'
;GTIQYADIEQTKVRLYAANFIDATQNAELARKAGLAYYQGFESQRADLYNETLAVSVVPVTIGITIQDFQEIERQIFQNPELMSALETRVRDYQPPEGANFWLGRFREPIVHLYPDGFAVRSVALGAAYLLYRNQPFTLDGFFFDRSNVCAVGQPDVLSWNGFLFKYPVDRILEIEAQGYRPTPDMIAEMTAFEGWLQEVTGREVRVVLPPEVYVRHSVSIQDVLDPLTGLEIARGGTPPATSVGSFPTNSTFAAG
;
A
#
# COMPACT_ATOMS: atom_id res chain seq x y z
N GLY A 1 3.55 -35.52 -17.33
CA GLY A 1 2.12 -35.75 -17.54
C GLY A 1 1.57 -34.62 -18.37
N THR A 2 0.65 -34.90 -19.30
CA THR A 2 0.02 -33.86 -20.12
C THR A 2 -1.02 -33.14 -19.27
N ILE A 3 -0.86 -31.83 -19.05
CA ILE A 3 -1.86 -31.00 -18.37
C ILE A 3 -3.06 -30.88 -19.31
N GLN A 4 -4.25 -31.29 -18.83
CA GLN A 4 -5.50 -31.11 -19.55
C GLN A 4 -6.15 -29.82 -19.07
N TYR A 5 -6.41 -28.90 -20.00
CA TYR A 5 -7.11 -27.65 -19.73
C TYR A 5 -8.62 -27.86 -19.91
N ALA A 6 -9.41 -27.24 -19.04
CA ALA A 6 -10.86 -27.21 -19.16
C ALA A 6 -11.33 -25.75 -19.03
N ASP A 7 -11.96 -25.24 -20.09
CA ASP A 7 -12.62 -23.93 -20.05
C ASP A 7 -14.00 -24.11 -19.42
N ILE A 8 -14.25 -23.41 -18.32
CA ILE A 8 -15.53 -23.46 -17.60
C ILE A 8 -16.32 -22.19 -17.89
N GLU A 9 -17.29 -22.29 -18.80
CA GLU A 9 -18.19 -21.18 -19.16
C GLU A 9 -19.47 -21.13 -18.31
N GLN A 10 -19.67 -22.12 -17.43
CA GLN A 10 -20.88 -22.24 -16.61
C GLN A 10 -20.62 -21.88 -15.15
N THR A 11 -21.58 -21.18 -14.53
CA THR A 11 -21.59 -20.99 -13.08
C THR A 11 -22.12 -22.27 -12.41
N LYS A 12 -21.32 -22.88 -11.50
CA LYS A 12 -21.60 -24.12 -10.72
C LYS A 12 -21.22 -25.47 -11.35
N VAL A 13 -20.02 -25.58 -11.91
CA VAL A 13 -19.43 -26.90 -12.29
C VAL A 13 -18.68 -27.49 -11.10
N ARG A 14 -18.88 -28.79 -10.82
CA ARG A 14 -18.07 -29.54 -9.84
C ARG A 14 -16.94 -30.26 -10.57
N LEU A 15 -15.71 -29.89 -10.25
CA LEU A 15 -14.49 -30.52 -10.78
C LEU A 15 -13.93 -31.53 -9.77
N TYR A 16 -13.38 -32.62 -10.29
CA TYR A 16 -12.61 -33.59 -9.51
C TYR A 16 -11.20 -33.64 -10.10
N ALA A 17 -10.20 -33.27 -9.29
CA ALA A 17 -8.80 -33.31 -9.67
C ALA A 17 -7.98 -33.92 -8.52
N ALA A 18 -6.90 -34.63 -8.85
CA ALA A 18 -5.99 -35.17 -7.85
C ALA A 18 -5.15 -34.07 -7.17
N ASN A 19 -4.88 -32.98 -7.89
CA ASN A 19 -4.20 -31.79 -7.38
C ASN A 19 -4.89 -30.55 -7.98
N PHE A 20 -4.95 -29.45 -7.21
CA PHE A 20 -5.49 -28.16 -7.64
C PHE A 20 -4.43 -27.08 -7.48
N ILE A 21 -4.25 -26.24 -8.49
CA ILE A 21 -3.36 -25.07 -8.43
C ILE A 21 -4.25 -23.84 -8.36
N ASP A 22 -4.22 -23.16 -7.21
CA ASP A 22 -4.85 -21.86 -7.05
C ASP A 22 -3.87 -20.75 -7.44
N ALA A 23 -4.12 -20.10 -8.58
CA ALA A 23 -3.33 -18.97 -9.05
C ALA A 23 -4.01 -17.62 -8.79
N THR A 24 -5.10 -17.58 -8.01
CA THR A 24 -5.73 -16.33 -7.61
C THR A 24 -4.87 -15.58 -6.60
N GLN A 25 -5.02 -14.25 -6.54
CA GLN A 25 -4.38 -13.46 -5.50
C GLN A 25 -4.81 -13.98 -4.13
N ASN A 26 -3.85 -14.19 -3.22
CA ASN A 26 -4.08 -14.66 -1.84
C ASN A 26 -4.81 -16.02 -1.72
N ALA A 27 -4.73 -16.89 -2.74
CA ALA A 27 -5.36 -18.21 -2.74
C ALA A 27 -6.89 -18.17 -2.43
N GLU A 28 -7.59 -17.24 -3.09
CA GLU A 28 -9.01 -16.96 -2.91
C GLU A 28 -9.89 -18.19 -3.14
N LEU A 29 -9.58 -19.03 -4.13
CA LEU A 29 -10.38 -20.23 -4.43
C LEU A 29 -10.20 -21.30 -3.35
N ALA A 30 -8.97 -21.51 -2.89
CA ALA A 30 -8.65 -22.42 -1.80
C ALA A 30 -9.35 -22.00 -0.49
N ARG A 31 -9.35 -20.71 -0.18
CA ARG A 31 -10.05 -20.16 1.00
C ARG A 31 -11.56 -20.31 0.89
N LYS A 32 -12.14 -20.00 -0.27
CA LYS A 32 -13.58 -20.20 -0.53
C LYS A 32 -13.99 -21.67 -0.50
N ALA A 33 -13.07 -22.58 -0.81
CA ALA A 33 -13.28 -24.01 -0.67
C ALA A 33 -13.21 -24.50 0.80
N GLY A 34 -12.87 -23.62 1.75
CA GLY A 34 -12.84 -23.92 3.18
C GLY A 34 -11.50 -24.48 3.67
N LEU A 35 -10.43 -24.39 2.88
CA LEU A 35 -9.09 -24.79 3.34
C LEU A 35 -8.59 -23.85 4.42
N ALA A 36 -7.95 -24.41 5.46
CA ALA A 36 -7.32 -23.64 6.51
C ALA A 36 -6.11 -22.86 5.98
N TYR A 37 -5.84 -21.70 6.54
CA TYR A 37 -4.77 -20.80 6.10
C TYR A 37 -4.22 -20.00 7.28
N TYR A 38 -2.95 -19.63 7.17
CA TYR A 38 -2.26 -18.73 8.09
C TYR A 38 -2.74 -17.28 7.89
N GLN A 39 -3.00 -16.59 9.00
CA GLN A 39 -3.41 -15.18 9.01
C GLN A 39 -2.20 -14.26 9.20
N GLY A 40 -2.23 -13.06 8.60
CA GLY A 40 -1.18 -12.06 8.79
C GLY A 40 0.22 -12.59 8.48
N PHE A 41 1.11 -12.57 9.48
CA PHE A 41 2.45 -13.17 9.40
C PHE A 41 2.61 -14.44 10.26
N GLU A 42 1.50 -15.14 10.56
CA GLU A 42 1.50 -16.37 11.36
C GLU A 42 2.45 -17.45 10.80
N SER A 43 2.58 -17.53 9.47
CA SER A 43 3.51 -18.44 8.79
C SER A 43 4.99 -18.19 9.11
N GLN A 44 5.33 -16.99 9.57
CA GLN A 44 6.68 -16.64 10.02
C GLN A 44 6.82 -16.84 11.53
N ARG A 45 5.84 -16.36 12.30
CA ARG A 45 5.74 -16.52 13.76
C ARG A 45 4.29 -16.49 14.21
N ALA A 46 3.91 -17.43 15.08
CA ALA A 46 2.53 -17.59 15.55
C ALA A 46 1.94 -16.34 16.25
N ASP A 47 2.77 -15.54 16.92
CA ASP A 47 2.32 -14.33 17.61
C ASP A 47 2.01 -13.14 16.67
N LEU A 48 2.35 -13.25 15.38
CA LEU A 48 2.10 -12.24 14.36
C LEU A 48 0.85 -12.51 13.52
N TYR A 49 -0.06 -13.36 14.01
CA TYR A 49 -1.26 -13.77 13.27
C TYR A 49 -2.20 -12.60 12.93
N ASN A 50 -2.13 -11.49 13.68
CA ASN A 50 -2.93 -10.30 13.44
C ASN A 50 -2.12 -9.10 12.88
N GLU A 51 -0.86 -9.33 12.51
CA GLU A 51 0.01 -8.31 11.94
C GLU A 51 -0.05 -8.34 10.41
N THR A 52 -0.12 -7.17 9.79
CA THR A 52 -0.27 -6.99 8.34
C THR A 52 0.67 -5.89 7.86
N LEU A 53 0.96 -5.81 6.55
CA LEU A 53 1.44 -4.55 6.00
C LEU A 53 0.24 -3.63 5.77
N ALA A 54 0.52 -2.34 5.72
CA ALA A 54 -0.52 -1.35 5.46
C ALA A 54 -1.20 -1.56 4.11
N VAL A 55 -2.52 -1.36 4.10
CA VAL A 55 -3.36 -1.22 2.91
C VAL A 55 -3.15 0.18 2.36
N SER A 56 -2.96 0.31 1.05
CA SER A 56 -2.73 1.61 0.42
C SER A 56 -3.89 1.97 -0.51
N VAL A 57 -4.37 3.20 -0.37
CA VAL A 57 -5.18 3.84 -1.40
C VAL A 57 -4.24 4.58 -2.35
N VAL A 58 -4.47 4.41 -3.65
CA VAL A 58 -3.71 5.09 -4.70
C VAL A 58 -4.60 6.14 -5.38
N PRO A 59 -4.88 7.28 -4.72
CA PRO A 59 -5.77 8.29 -5.25
C PRO A 59 -5.09 9.10 -6.36
N VAL A 60 -5.91 9.79 -7.14
CA VAL A 60 -5.50 10.80 -8.11
C VAL A 60 -5.95 12.17 -7.64
N THR A 61 -5.03 13.12 -7.52
CA THR A 61 -5.36 14.53 -7.32
C THR A 61 -5.49 15.24 -8.66
N ILE A 62 -6.48 16.11 -8.82
CA ILE A 62 -6.72 16.95 -10.00
C ILE A 62 -6.69 18.42 -9.58
N GLY A 63 -6.06 19.29 -10.36
CA GLY A 63 -5.97 20.74 -10.12
C GLY A 63 -4.73 21.18 -9.34
N ILE A 64 -3.75 20.27 -9.17
CA ILE A 64 -2.50 20.55 -8.47
C ILE A 64 -1.32 19.89 -9.18
N THR A 65 -0.23 20.63 -9.39
CA THR A 65 0.98 20.09 -10.01
C THR A 65 2.01 19.68 -8.97
N ILE A 66 3.05 18.95 -9.40
CA ILE A 66 4.16 18.63 -8.51
C ILE A 66 4.90 19.88 -8.03
N GLN A 67 4.95 20.94 -8.84
CA GLN A 67 5.58 22.21 -8.46
C GLN A 67 4.80 22.90 -7.34
N ASP A 68 3.47 22.80 -7.35
CA ASP A 68 2.65 23.29 -6.24
C ASP A 68 2.95 22.52 -4.94
N PHE A 69 3.17 21.21 -5.02
CA PHE A 69 3.60 20.41 -3.86
C PHE A 69 5.00 20.76 -3.35
N GLN A 70 5.94 21.00 -4.26
CA GLN A 70 7.28 21.48 -3.90
C GLN A 70 7.21 22.86 -3.22
N GLU A 71 6.27 23.70 -3.64
CA GLU A 71 6.01 24.99 -3.01
C GLU A 71 5.41 24.84 -1.61
N ILE A 72 4.44 23.95 -1.40
CA ILE A 72 3.92 23.60 -0.07
C ILE A 72 5.06 23.12 0.84
N GLU A 73 5.88 22.19 0.37
CA GLU A 73 7.03 21.67 1.11
C GLU A 73 8.02 22.80 1.49
N ARG A 74 8.32 23.69 0.53
CA ARG A 74 9.18 24.85 0.76
C ARG A 74 8.61 25.77 1.84
N GLN A 75 7.31 26.05 1.81
CA GLN A 75 6.65 26.90 2.81
C GLN A 75 6.71 26.26 4.21
N ILE A 76 6.50 24.95 4.32
CA ILE A 76 6.66 24.21 5.57
C ILE A 76 8.09 24.36 6.09
N PHE A 77 9.09 24.11 5.24
CA PHE A 77 10.51 24.17 5.64
C PHE A 77 10.96 25.56 6.08
N GLN A 78 10.36 26.61 5.50
CA GLN A 78 10.68 28.01 5.80
C GLN A 78 9.96 28.56 7.02
N ASN A 79 8.98 27.84 7.58
CA ASN A 79 8.27 28.24 8.79
C ASN A 79 8.91 27.58 10.03
N PRO A 80 9.74 28.29 10.83
CA PRO A 80 10.46 27.69 11.94
C PRO A 80 9.54 27.23 13.08
N GLU A 81 8.44 27.95 13.33
CA GLU A 81 7.47 27.63 14.37
C GLU A 81 6.73 26.33 14.02
N LEU A 82 6.26 26.21 12.78
CA LEU A 82 5.65 24.99 12.28
C LEU A 82 6.63 23.83 12.36
N MET A 83 7.85 23.99 11.83
CA MET A 83 8.86 22.93 11.87
C MET A 83 9.14 22.46 13.31
N SER A 84 9.26 23.39 14.26
CA SER A 84 9.45 23.03 15.67
C SER A 84 8.26 22.27 16.27
N ALA A 85 7.03 22.63 15.89
CA ALA A 85 5.82 21.91 16.30
C ALA A 85 5.77 20.49 15.72
N LEU A 86 6.10 20.33 14.43
CA LEU A 86 6.13 19.02 13.76
C LEU A 86 7.20 18.11 14.38
N GLU A 87 8.38 18.67 14.62
CA GLU A 87 9.49 17.99 15.29
C GLU A 87 9.14 17.52 16.70
N THR A 88 8.46 18.36 17.49
CA THR A 88 7.95 18.00 18.81
C THR A 88 6.94 16.86 18.70
N ARG A 89 5.98 16.97 17.77
CA ARG A 89 4.98 15.92 17.54
C ARG A 89 5.61 14.58 17.22
N VAL A 90 6.64 14.53 16.38
CA VAL A 90 7.37 13.27 16.11
C VAL A 90 7.96 12.69 17.39
N ARG A 91 8.59 13.51 18.23
CA ARG A 91 9.21 13.07 19.50
C ARG A 91 8.19 12.64 20.55
N ASP A 92 6.99 13.20 20.55
CA ASP A 92 5.92 12.85 21.48
C ASP A 92 5.33 11.46 21.20
N TYR A 93 5.31 11.03 19.94
CA TYR A 93 4.69 9.78 19.50
C TYR A 93 5.69 8.66 19.15
N GLN A 94 7.00 8.94 19.21
CA GLN A 94 8.03 7.97 18.85
C GLN A 94 9.04 7.78 19.99
N PRO A 95 9.52 6.55 20.24
CA PRO A 95 10.65 6.35 21.13
C PRO A 95 11.90 7.07 20.59
N PRO A 96 12.92 7.37 21.42
CA PRO A 96 14.07 8.17 21.00
C PRO A 96 14.75 7.71 19.71
N GLU A 97 14.93 6.40 19.53
CA GLU A 97 15.51 5.83 18.30
C GLU A 97 14.60 6.01 17.07
N GLY A 98 13.29 5.81 17.24
CA GLY A 98 12.31 6.04 16.18
C GLY A 98 12.22 7.51 15.79
N ALA A 99 12.22 8.42 16.78
CA ALA A 99 12.27 9.85 16.53
C ALA A 99 13.52 10.24 15.73
N ASN A 100 14.70 9.74 16.11
CA ASN A 100 15.93 9.98 15.35
C ASN A 100 15.86 9.46 13.91
N PHE A 101 15.26 8.28 13.70
CA PHE A 101 15.06 7.72 12.36
C PHE A 101 14.20 8.64 11.48
N TRP A 102 13.05 9.11 11.99
CA TRP A 102 12.15 9.97 11.24
C TRP A 102 12.75 11.37 11.02
N LEU A 103 13.43 11.91 12.02
CA LEU A 103 14.01 13.24 11.98
C LEU A 103 15.28 13.32 11.11
N GLY A 104 16.01 12.22 10.94
CA GLY A 104 17.22 12.17 10.12
C GLY A 104 16.98 12.55 8.65
N ARG A 105 15.75 12.39 8.15
CA ARG A 105 15.33 12.75 6.79
C ARG A 105 14.17 13.74 6.76
N PHE A 106 14.02 14.52 7.83
CA PHE A 106 12.81 15.31 8.05
C PHE A 106 12.54 16.35 6.95
N ARG A 107 13.63 16.93 6.42
CA ARG A 107 13.62 18.00 5.43
C ARG A 107 14.14 17.54 4.05
N GLU A 108 14.17 16.23 3.77
CA GLU A 108 14.59 15.77 2.45
C GLU A 108 13.52 16.17 1.41
N PRO A 109 13.85 16.96 0.38
CA PRO A 109 12.84 17.49 -0.52
C PRO A 109 12.28 16.42 -1.46
N ILE A 110 11.18 16.76 -2.13
CA ILE A 110 10.66 16.00 -3.27
C ILE A 110 11.73 15.92 -4.37
N VAL A 111 12.02 14.72 -4.86
CA VAL A 111 12.99 14.48 -5.95
C VAL A 111 12.31 13.93 -7.19
N HIS A 112 12.76 14.39 -8.36
CA HIS A 112 12.36 13.85 -9.66
C HIS A 112 13.19 12.61 -9.97
N LEU A 113 12.55 11.45 -10.21
CA LEU A 113 13.24 10.17 -10.41
C LEU A 113 13.15 9.64 -11.85
N TYR A 114 12.01 9.83 -12.51
CA TYR A 114 11.73 9.36 -13.88
C TYR A 114 10.81 10.37 -14.58
N PRO A 115 10.65 10.32 -15.92
CA PRO A 115 10.03 11.41 -16.70
C PRO A 115 8.74 11.98 -16.12
N ASP A 116 7.86 11.11 -15.64
CA ASP A 116 6.55 11.44 -15.06
C ASP A 116 6.49 11.26 -13.54
N GLY A 117 7.56 10.83 -12.86
CA GLY A 117 7.48 10.37 -11.48
C GLY A 117 8.51 10.91 -10.50
N PHE A 118 8.00 11.16 -9.29
CA PHE A 118 8.63 11.89 -8.22
C PHE A 118 8.56 11.08 -6.94
N ALA A 119 9.57 11.22 -6.08
CA ALA A 119 9.54 10.67 -4.74
C ALA A 119 9.51 11.82 -3.72
N VAL A 120 8.43 11.87 -2.95
CA VAL A 120 8.31 12.68 -1.75
C VAL A 120 9.15 12.02 -0.67
N ARG A 121 10.27 12.63 -0.29
CA ARG A 121 11.13 12.11 0.78
C ARG A 121 10.92 12.82 2.12
N SER A 122 10.23 13.95 2.07
CA SER A 122 10.00 14.82 3.23
C SER A 122 9.04 14.17 4.19
N VAL A 123 9.57 13.81 5.37
CA VAL A 123 8.75 13.39 6.50
C VAL A 123 7.96 14.57 7.06
N ALA A 124 8.48 15.80 6.96
CA ALA A 124 7.78 16.98 7.44
C ALA A 124 6.49 17.28 6.66
N LEU A 125 6.39 16.93 5.37
CA LEU A 125 5.15 17.06 4.60
C LEU A 125 4.04 16.16 5.17
N GLY A 126 4.37 14.88 5.41
CA GLY A 126 3.46 13.94 6.06
C GLY A 126 3.09 14.37 7.47
N ALA A 127 4.08 14.82 8.25
CA ALA A 127 3.87 15.33 9.60
C ALA A 127 2.95 16.58 9.62
N ALA A 128 3.09 17.47 8.64
CA ALA A 128 2.26 18.67 8.52
C ALA A 128 0.79 18.31 8.30
N TYR A 129 0.52 17.34 7.43
CA TYR A 129 -0.82 16.81 7.23
C TYR A 129 -1.38 16.16 8.50
N LEU A 130 -0.59 15.31 9.18
CA LEU A 130 -1.02 14.67 10.43
C LEU A 130 -1.28 15.69 11.54
N LEU A 131 -0.49 16.78 11.61
CA LEU A 131 -0.75 17.89 12.53
C LEU A 131 -2.07 18.60 12.20
N TYR A 132 -2.33 18.89 10.92
CA TYR A 132 -3.60 19.46 10.46
C TYR A 132 -4.81 18.62 10.87
N ARG A 133 -4.68 17.29 10.75
CA ARG A 133 -5.71 16.32 11.16
C ARG A 133 -5.79 16.11 12.67
N ASN A 134 -4.87 16.67 13.44
CA ASN A 134 -4.63 16.35 14.83
C ASN A 134 -4.49 14.84 15.09
N GLN A 135 -3.82 14.12 14.18
CA GLN A 135 -3.56 12.69 14.26
C GLN A 135 -2.18 12.38 14.84
N PRO A 136 -2.01 11.28 15.59
CA PRO A 136 -0.72 10.88 16.13
C PRO A 136 0.29 10.60 15.01
N PHE A 137 1.57 10.88 15.25
CA PHE A 137 2.63 10.50 14.31
C PHE A 137 3.05 9.04 14.58
N THR A 138 2.26 8.09 14.08
CA THR A 138 2.49 6.64 14.23
C THR A 138 2.09 5.89 12.96
N LEU A 139 2.64 4.69 12.77
CA LEU A 139 2.29 3.78 11.67
C LEU A 139 0.96 3.04 11.91
N ASP A 140 0.38 3.15 13.10
CA ASP A 140 -0.92 2.55 13.41
C ASP A 140 -2.07 3.43 12.90
N GLY A 141 -3.03 2.81 12.19
CA GLY A 141 -4.09 3.54 11.52
C GLY A 141 -3.61 4.19 10.22
N PHE A 142 -3.97 5.46 9.99
CA PHE A 142 -3.56 6.19 8.79
C PHE A 142 -2.18 6.82 8.97
N PHE A 143 -1.34 6.70 7.95
CA PHE A 143 -0.06 7.37 7.89
C PHE A 143 0.23 7.84 6.45
N PHE A 144 0.65 9.10 6.33
CA PHE A 144 1.12 9.66 5.06
C PHE A 144 2.65 9.60 5.02
N ASP A 145 3.16 8.54 4.41
CA ASP A 145 4.61 8.31 4.30
C ASP A 145 5.11 8.56 2.90
N ARG A 146 6.33 9.11 2.84
CA ARG A 146 7.24 9.24 1.70
C ARG A 146 6.69 8.67 0.39
N SER A 147 5.79 9.41 -0.22
CA SER A 147 4.97 8.93 -1.32
C SER A 147 5.73 8.95 -2.65
N ASN A 148 5.42 7.97 -3.51
CA ASN A 148 5.75 8.06 -4.92
C ASN A 148 4.56 8.70 -5.64
N VAL A 149 4.85 9.69 -6.47
CA VAL A 149 3.85 10.50 -7.16
C VAL A 149 4.14 10.45 -8.65
N CYS A 150 3.13 10.16 -9.47
CA CYS A 150 3.28 10.20 -10.93
C CYS A 150 2.29 11.18 -11.55
N ALA A 151 2.73 12.00 -12.49
CA ALA A 151 1.85 12.81 -13.32
C ALA A 151 1.13 11.91 -14.35
N VAL A 152 -0.20 11.97 -14.41
CA VAL A 152 -1.02 11.07 -15.24
C VAL A 152 -1.72 11.86 -16.32
N GLY A 153 -1.22 11.76 -17.55
CA GLY A 153 -1.79 12.37 -18.75
C GLY A 153 -1.64 13.89 -18.83
N GLN A 154 -1.91 14.61 -17.74
CA GLN A 154 -1.77 16.06 -17.61
C GLN A 154 -0.91 16.44 -16.39
N PRO A 155 -0.18 17.57 -16.42
CA PRO A 155 0.73 17.95 -15.33
C PRO A 155 0.06 18.24 -13.98
N ASP A 156 -1.22 18.59 -13.98
CA ASP A 156 -2.05 18.91 -12.81
C ASP A 156 -2.90 17.73 -12.34
N VAL A 157 -2.61 16.53 -12.85
CA VAL A 157 -3.24 15.27 -12.47
C VAL A 157 -2.15 14.36 -11.93
N LEU A 158 -2.17 14.07 -10.63
CA LEU A 158 -1.11 13.30 -9.96
C LEU A 158 -1.68 12.05 -9.28
N SER A 159 -1.09 10.88 -9.54
CA SER A 159 -1.39 9.62 -8.85
C SER A 159 -0.44 9.44 -7.67
N TRP A 160 -0.96 9.02 -6.52
CA TRP A 160 -0.23 8.98 -5.26
C TRP A 160 -0.12 7.57 -4.69
N ASN A 161 1.09 7.10 -4.41
CA ASN A 161 1.33 5.87 -3.67
C ASN A 161 2.12 6.19 -2.40
N GLY A 162 1.43 6.20 -1.25
CA GLY A 162 2.04 6.57 0.05
C GLY A 162 1.04 6.91 1.15
N PHE A 163 -0.26 6.83 0.87
CA PHE A 163 -1.29 6.80 1.90
C PHE A 163 -1.42 5.37 2.40
N LEU A 164 -1.04 5.15 3.66
CA LEU A 164 -0.95 3.85 4.29
C LEU A 164 -2.02 3.76 5.38
N PHE A 165 -2.78 2.66 5.38
CA PHE A 165 -3.76 2.32 6.40
C PHE A 165 -3.39 0.98 7.00
N LYS A 166 -2.88 0.99 8.23
CA LYS A 166 -2.58 -0.23 8.97
C LYS A 166 -3.83 -0.73 9.66
N TYR A 167 -4.21 -1.97 9.36
CA TYR A 167 -5.38 -2.62 9.92
C TYR A 167 -5.03 -3.99 10.52
N PRO A 168 -5.80 -4.46 11.52
CA PRO A 168 -5.77 -5.87 11.90
C PRO A 168 -6.24 -6.76 10.73
N VAL A 169 -5.85 -8.04 10.76
CA VAL A 169 -6.16 -9.00 9.69
C VAL A 169 -7.65 -9.10 9.43
N ASP A 170 -8.48 -9.19 10.45
CA ASP A 170 -9.94 -9.32 10.29
C ASP A 170 -10.53 -8.20 9.43
N ARG A 171 -10.03 -6.97 9.63
CA ARG A 171 -10.48 -5.82 8.86
C ARG A 171 -10.01 -5.88 7.40
N ILE A 172 -8.83 -6.45 7.14
CA ILE A 172 -8.38 -6.73 5.77
C ILE A 172 -9.30 -7.76 5.11
N LEU A 173 -9.64 -8.84 5.82
CA LEU A 173 -10.53 -9.88 5.29
C LEU A 173 -11.93 -9.31 4.95
N GLU A 174 -12.43 -8.37 5.74
CA GLU A 174 -13.66 -7.63 5.42
C GLU A 174 -13.52 -6.80 4.13
N ILE A 175 -12.39 -6.11 3.94
CA ILE A 175 -12.11 -5.34 2.73
C ILE A 175 -12.06 -6.25 1.50
N GLU A 176 -11.39 -7.41 1.60
CA GLU A 176 -11.37 -8.43 0.54
C GLU A 176 -12.78 -8.90 0.19
N ALA A 177 -13.59 -9.22 1.21
CA ALA A 177 -14.97 -9.67 1.03
C ALA A 177 -15.88 -8.60 0.40
N GLN A 178 -15.54 -7.32 0.56
CA GLN A 178 -16.23 -6.18 -0.06
C GLN A 178 -15.70 -5.84 -1.46
N GLY A 179 -14.82 -6.67 -2.02
CA GLY A 179 -14.24 -6.48 -3.35
C GLY A 179 -13.23 -5.34 -3.38
N TYR A 180 -12.42 -5.21 -2.32
CA TYR A 180 -11.32 -4.24 -2.23
C TYR A 180 -11.73 -2.77 -2.36
N ARG A 181 -13.01 -2.44 -2.15
CA ARG A 181 -13.48 -1.05 -2.27
C ARG A 181 -12.89 -0.18 -1.14
N PRO A 182 -12.62 1.12 -1.40
CA PRO A 182 -12.25 2.05 -0.35
C PRO A 182 -13.26 2.04 0.80
N THR A 183 -12.77 1.91 2.03
CA THR A 183 -13.61 1.91 3.22
C THR A 183 -14.09 3.31 3.58
N PRO A 184 -15.14 3.45 4.42
CA PRO A 184 -15.61 4.78 4.84
C PRO A 184 -14.55 5.66 5.50
N ASP A 185 -13.63 5.07 6.27
CA ASP A 185 -12.53 5.79 6.91
C ASP A 185 -11.44 6.21 5.91
N MET A 186 -11.15 5.41 4.89
CA MET A 186 -10.29 5.85 3.77
C MET A 186 -10.91 7.01 3.00
N ILE A 187 -12.21 6.94 2.73
CA ILE A 187 -12.95 8.00 2.04
C ILE A 187 -12.90 9.29 2.87
N ALA A 188 -13.18 9.20 4.17
CA ALA A 188 -13.12 10.34 5.07
C ALA A 188 -11.72 10.97 5.11
N GLU A 189 -10.67 10.14 5.16
CA GLU A 189 -9.30 10.64 5.22
C GLU A 189 -8.86 11.29 3.90
N MET A 190 -9.21 10.72 2.75
CA MET A 190 -8.94 11.35 1.45
C MET A 190 -9.76 12.63 1.22
N THR A 191 -10.95 12.72 1.81
CA THR A 191 -11.75 13.97 1.81
C THR A 191 -11.07 15.04 2.65
N ALA A 192 -10.51 14.67 3.81
CA ALA A 192 -9.77 15.60 4.64
C ALA A 192 -8.44 16.04 3.98
N PHE A 193 -7.79 15.14 3.25
CA PHE A 193 -6.63 15.45 2.42
C PHE A 193 -6.97 16.42 1.29
N GLU A 194 -8.11 16.23 0.61
CA GLU A 194 -8.63 17.20 -0.37
C GLU A 194 -8.78 18.59 0.25
N GLY A 195 -9.45 18.68 1.41
CA GLY A 195 -9.63 19.94 2.14
C GLY A 195 -8.32 20.60 2.56
N TRP A 196 -7.36 19.82 3.03
CA TRP A 196 -6.02 20.32 3.36
C TRP A 196 -5.32 20.91 2.15
N LEU A 197 -5.32 20.22 1.01
CA LEU A 197 -4.72 20.72 -0.23
C LEU A 197 -5.38 22.01 -0.69
N GLN A 198 -6.71 22.10 -0.65
CA GLN A 198 -7.44 23.32 -0.97
C GLN A 198 -7.04 24.48 -0.05
N GLU A 199 -6.88 24.23 1.25
CA GLU A 199 -6.50 25.23 2.24
C GLU A 199 -5.07 25.76 2.02
N VAL A 200 -4.10 24.86 1.85
CA VAL A 200 -2.69 25.26 1.72
C VAL A 200 -2.35 25.86 0.35
N THR A 201 -3.11 25.51 -0.70
CA THR A 201 -2.89 26.06 -2.04
C THR A 201 -3.78 27.26 -2.37
N GLY A 202 -4.93 27.39 -1.70
CA GLY A 202 -5.98 28.34 -2.09
C GLY A 202 -6.62 28.03 -3.45
N ARG A 203 -6.50 26.78 -3.95
CA ARG A 203 -7.00 26.35 -5.25
C ARG A 203 -8.09 25.30 -5.11
N GLU A 204 -8.89 25.14 -6.17
CA GLU A 204 -9.79 24.00 -6.30
C GLU A 204 -8.96 22.75 -6.62
N VAL A 205 -8.88 21.83 -5.66
CA VAL A 205 -8.22 20.52 -5.81
C VAL A 205 -9.25 19.44 -5.57
N ARG A 206 -9.21 18.37 -6.38
CA ARG A 206 -10.08 17.20 -6.22
C ARG A 206 -9.26 15.95 -6.00
N VAL A 207 -9.66 15.11 -5.04
CA VAL A 207 -9.06 13.80 -4.75
C VAL A 207 -10.02 12.72 -5.21
N VAL A 208 -9.61 11.96 -6.23
CA VAL A 208 -10.37 10.86 -6.80
C VAL A 208 -9.79 9.55 -6.29
N LEU A 209 -10.62 8.77 -5.60
CA LEU A 209 -10.25 7.44 -5.12
C LEU A 209 -10.30 6.40 -6.24
N PRO A 210 -9.42 5.38 -6.22
CA PRO A 210 -9.50 4.26 -7.13
C PRO A 210 -10.73 3.39 -6.80
N PRO A 211 -11.23 2.59 -7.76
CA PRO A 211 -12.33 1.66 -7.51
C PRO A 211 -11.95 0.54 -6.52
N GLU A 212 -10.65 0.22 -6.44
CA GLU A 212 -10.09 -0.82 -5.59
C GLU A 212 -8.83 -0.32 -4.87
N VAL A 213 -8.61 -0.79 -3.65
CA VAL A 213 -7.44 -0.48 -2.81
C VAL A 213 -6.40 -1.57 -2.91
N TYR A 214 -5.14 -1.20 -2.70
CA TYR A 214 -4.04 -2.14 -2.77
C TYR A 214 -3.73 -2.72 -1.38
N VAL A 215 -4.07 -4.00 -1.18
CA VAL A 215 -3.79 -4.73 0.06
C VAL A 215 -2.44 -5.44 -0.05
N ARG A 216 -1.57 -5.25 0.94
CA ARG A 216 -0.27 -5.92 1.02
C ARG A 216 -0.24 -6.85 2.24
N HIS A 217 -0.68 -8.09 2.08
CA HIS A 217 -0.50 -9.11 3.13
C HIS A 217 -0.17 -10.46 2.51
N SER A 218 0.49 -11.32 3.29
CA SER A 218 0.80 -12.68 2.87
C SER A 218 -0.29 -13.62 3.38
N VAL A 219 -0.90 -14.39 2.47
CA VAL A 219 -1.79 -15.49 2.82
C VAL A 219 -1.14 -16.80 2.39
N SER A 220 -1.04 -17.75 3.31
CA SER A 220 -0.50 -19.08 3.05
C SER A 220 -1.50 -20.15 3.48
N ILE A 221 -1.96 -20.99 2.55
CA ILE A 221 -2.82 -22.14 2.86
C ILE A 221 -2.01 -23.14 3.71
N GLN A 222 -2.64 -23.76 4.72
CA GLN A 222 -1.98 -24.71 5.64
C GLN A 222 -1.88 -26.11 5.05
N ASP A 223 -2.87 -26.52 4.27
CA ASP A 223 -2.97 -27.86 3.68
C ASP A 223 -2.47 -27.86 2.23
N VAL A 224 -1.17 -27.57 2.06
CA VAL A 224 -0.49 -27.60 0.76
C VAL A 224 0.44 -28.81 0.72
N LEU A 225 0.48 -29.47 -0.42
CA LEU A 225 1.44 -30.54 -0.68
C LEU A 225 2.82 -29.87 -0.87
N ASP A 226 3.67 -29.92 0.17
CA ASP A 226 5.01 -29.31 0.24
C ASP A 226 4.99 -27.75 0.24
N PRO A 227 4.60 -27.11 1.36
CA PRO A 227 4.51 -25.65 1.43
C PRO A 227 5.89 -25.00 1.37
N LEU A 228 6.04 -23.97 0.53
CA LEU A 228 7.24 -23.14 0.54
C LEU A 228 7.33 -22.34 1.83
N THR A 229 8.50 -22.37 2.46
CA THR A 229 8.82 -21.45 3.55
C THR A 229 8.91 -20.02 3.05
N GLY A 230 8.72 -19.02 3.93
CA GLY A 230 8.89 -17.61 3.57
C GLY A 230 10.28 -17.29 2.99
N LEU A 231 11.32 -18.04 3.39
CA LEU A 231 12.67 -17.91 2.86
C LEU A 231 12.79 -18.44 1.43
N GLU A 232 12.10 -19.53 1.10
CA GLU A 232 12.05 -20.08 -0.26
C GLU A 232 11.25 -19.16 -1.18
N ILE A 233 10.13 -18.61 -0.69
CA ILE A 233 9.36 -17.58 -1.41
C ILE A 233 10.25 -16.36 -1.70
N ALA A 234 11.01 -15.86 -0.72
CA ALA A 234 11.92 -14.73 -0.90
C ALA A 234 13.06 -15.00 -1.90
N ARG A 235 13.40 -16.28 -2.14
CA ARG A 235 14.39 -16.72 -3.13
C ARG A 235 13.80 -16.98 -4.52
N GLY A 236 12.50 -16.71 -4.71
CA GLY A 236 11.81 -16.93 -5.98
C GLY A 236 11.17 -18.31 -6.12
N GLY A 237 10.97 -19.04 -5.02
CA GLY A 237 10.29 -20.33 -4.99
C GLY A 237 11.22 -21.54 -5.02
N THR A 238 10.76 -22.64 -5.63
CA THR A 238 11.54 -23.89 -5.77
C THR A 238 12.48 -23.86 -6.98
N PRO A 239 13.59 -24.62 -6.95
CA PRO A 239 14.45 -24.79 -8.12
C PRO A 239 13.69 -25.33 -9.35
N PRO A 240 14.09 -24.99 -10.59
CA PRO A 240 13.41 -25.45 -11.81
C PRO A 240 13.30 -26.96 -11.94
N ALA A 241 14.24 -27.71 -11.37
CA ALA A 241 14.25 -29.18 -11.43
C ALA A 241 13.14 -29.84 -10.60
N THR A 242 12.58 -29.12 -9.62
CA THR A 242 11.53 -29.61 -8.71
C THR A 242 10.24 -28.80 -8.81
N SER A 243 10.17 -27.83 -9.74
CA SER A 243 8.97 -27.01 -9.92
C SER A 243 7.92 -27.72 -10.78
N VAL A 244 6.65 -27.60 -10.39
CA VAL A 244 5.50 -28.13 -11.16
C VAL A 244 5.16 -27.21 -12.35
N GLY A 245 5.64 -25.97 -12.32
CA GLY A 245 5.52 -24.98 -13.38
C GLY A 245 6.30 -23.72 -13.02
N SER A 246 6.47 -22.83 -13.99
CA SER A 246 6.98 -21.48 -13.76
C SER A 246 5.98 -20.48 -14.33
N PHE A 247 5.72 -19.41 -13.58
CA PHE A 247 4.98 -18.28 -14.11
C PHE A 247 6.00 -17.35 -14.77
N PRO A 248 5.91 -17.13 -16.09
CA PRO A 248 6.85 -16.23 -16.75
C PRO A 248 6.69 -14.83 -16.17
N THR A 249 7.76 -14.27 -15.63
CA THR A 249 7.87 -12.85 -15.33
C THR A 249 8.07 -12.09 -16.64
N ASN A 250 7.09 -12.12 -17.54
CA ASN A 250 7.07 -11.19 -18.66
C ASN A 250 6.59 -9.81 -18.16
N SER A 251 7.35 -9.24 -17.22
CA SER A 251 7.38 -7.82 -16.96
C SER A 251 8.56 -7.23 -17.72
N THR A 252 8.53 -7.33 -19.05
CA THR A 252 9.09 -6.25 -19.85
C THR A 252 8.26 -5.01 -19.57
N PHE A 253 8.65 -4.25 -18.53
CA PHE A 253 8.52 -2.80 -18.56
C PHE A 253 9.48 -2.32 -19.66
N ALA A 254 9.09 -2.54 -20.91
CA ALA A 254 9.69 -1.84 -22.02
C ALA A 254 9.21 -0.40 -21.88
N ALA A 255 10.09 0.46 -21.37
CA ALA A 255 9.99 1.88 -21.61
C ALA A 255 9.84 2.08 -23.13
N GLY A 256 8.66 2.53 -23.53
CA GLY A 256 8.37 3.10 -24.84
C GLY A 256 7.93 4.53 -24.63
#